data_AF-A0A329UAS8-F1
#
_entry.id   AF-A0A329UAS8-F1
#
_cell.length_a   1.000
_cell.length_b   1.000
_cell.length_c   1.000
_cell.angle_alpha   90.00
_cell.angle_beta   90.00
_cell.angle_gamma   90.00
#
_symmetry.space_group_name_H-M   'P 1'
#
loop_
_entity.id
_entity.type
_entity.pdbx_description
1 polymer ?
#
loop_
_entity_poly.entity_id
_entity_poly.type
_entity_poly.pdbx_seq_one_letter_code
_entity_poly.pdbx_strand_id
1 'polypeptide(L)'
;MKVHEAEAILKYYADIPQRIEIIRRQCTALSDEVDPMRGMGTDGMPRGGTPGDSTAAMACRMDELGIGDQLRQLERQRAVLLEDQNIIRGQMNRLDSGHNLILTEFYISHKKWHEVQQKIPYSVQHLKYLRNVALAQLGRNLERLPECAALLSRALNTREGQRRADAWAEGDILL
;
A
#
# COMPACT_ATOMS: atom_id res chain seq x y z
N MET A 1 16.55 16.03 2.72
CA MET A 1 15.13 15.67 2.89
C MET A 1 14.59 16.40 4.11
N LYS A 2 13.44 17.07 3.93
CA LYS A 2 12.77 17.87 4.94
C LYS A 2 11.88 16.98 5.82
N VAL A 3 11.56 17.45 7.03
CA VAL A 3 10.70 16.71 8.00
C VAL A 3 9.35 16.30 7.40
N HIS A 4 8.75 17.16 6.57
CA HIS A 4 7.46 16.86 5.94
C HIS A 4 7.54 15.79 4.84
N GLU A 5 8.70 15.61 4.21
CA GLU A 5 8.94 14.56 3.21
C GLU A 5 9.07 13.21 3.93
N ALA A 6 9.80 13.16 5.05
CA ALA A 6 9.88 11.98 5.90
C ALA A 6 8.50 11.60 6.48
N GLU A 7 7.71 12.60 6.87
CA GLU A 7 6.33 12.40 7.30
C GLU A 7 5.44 11.83 6.18
N ALA A 8 5.59 12.31 4.95
CA ALA A 8 4.85 11.78 3.80
C ALA A 8 5.19 10.29 3.55
N ILE A 9 6.46 9.92 3.67
CA ILE A 9 6.91 8.53 3.56
C ILE A 9 6.30 7.65 4.66
N LEU A 10 6.19 8.14 5.91
CA LEU A 10 5.54 7.38 6.99
C LEU A 10 4.03 7.21 6.78
N LYS A 11 3.34 8.24 6.27
CA LYS A 11 1.91 8.13 5.91
C LYS A 11 1.72 7.11 4.79
N TYR A 12 2.55 7.19 3.77
CA TYR A 12 2.60 6.19 2.70
C TYR A 12 2.82 4.78 3.26
N TYR A 13 3.76 4.60 4.18
CA TYR A 13 4.03 3.32 4.84
C TYR A 13 2.80 2.77 5.59
N ALA A 14 2.06 3.62 6.30
CA ALA A 14 0.83 3.23 6.98
C ALA A 14 -0.27 2.77 6.01
N ASP A 15 -0.30 3.31 4.78
CA ASP A 15 -1.27 2.97 3.74
C ASP A 15 -0.89 1.72 2.92
N ILE A 16 0.37 1.30 2.91
CA ILE A 16 0.85 0.14 2.13
C ILE A 16 -0.01 -1.13 2.37
N PRO A 17 -0.35 -1.52 3.62
CA PRO A 17 -1.18 -2.70 3.87
C PRO A 17 -2.53 -2.65 3.15
N GLN A 18 -3.20 -1.49 3.17
CA GLN A 18 -4.47 -1.30 2.47
C GLN A 18 -4.31 -1.41 0.96
N ARG A 19 -3.22 -0.87 0.40
CA ARG A 19 -2.92 -0.97 -1.04
C ARG A 19 -2.66 -2.41 -1.48
N ILE A 20 -1.93 -3.17 -0.68
CA ILE A 20 -1.70 -4.60 -0.92
C ILE A 20 -3.03 -5.37 -0.92
N GLU A 21 -3.95 -5.02 -0.01
CA GLU A 21 -5.28 -5.62 0.04
C GLU A 21 -6.14 -5.28 -1.18
N ILE A 22 -6.09 -4.03 -1.65
CA ILE A 22 -6.76 -3.62 -2.90
C ILE A 22 -6.22 -4.44 -4.09
N ILE A 23 -4.91 -4.59 -4.21
CA ILE A 23 -4.29 -5.39 -5.27
C ILE A 23 -4.74 -6.85 -5.19
N ARG A 24 -4.79 -7.44 -3.99
CA ARG A 24 -5.29 -8.81 -3.81
C ARG A 24 -6.71 -8.97 -4.32
N ARG A 25 -7.61 -8.03 -4.01
CA ARG A 25 -8.99 -8.03 -4.48
C ARG A 25 -9.10 -7.87 -5.99
N GLN A 26 -8.22 -7.07 -6.59
CA GLN A 26 -8.16 -6.93 -8.05
C GLN A 26 -7.69 -8.23 -8.70
N CYS A 27 -6.67 -8.90 -8.14
CA CYS A 27 -6.24 -10.20 -8.65
C CYS A 27 -7.34 -11.26 -8.55
N THR A 28 -8.11 -11.30 -7.46
CA THR A 28 -9.24 -12.24 -7.33
C THR A 28 -10.35 -11.93 -8.34
N ALA A 29 -10.70 -10.65 -8.52
CA ALA A 29 -11.73 -10.26 -9.49
C ALA A 29 -11.33 -10.61 -10.94
N LEU A 30 -10.06 -10.40 -11.30
CA LEU A 30 -9.53 -10.81 -12.60
C LEU A 30 -9.52 -12.32 -12.76
N SER A 31 -9.17 -13.07 -11.71
CA SER A 31 -9.22 -14.54 -11.75
C SER A 31 -10.64 -15.07 -11.91
N ASP A 32 -11.63 -14.44 -11.28
CA ASP A 32 -13.05 -14.81 -11.37
C ASP A 32 -13.63 -14.59 -12.78
N GLU A 33 -13.11 -13.61 -13.53
CA GLU A 33 -13.54 -13.31 -14.90
C GLU A 33 -13.13 -14.40 -15.90
N VAL A 34 -12.02 -15.07 -15.62
CA VAL A 34 -11.49 -16.15 -16.46
C VAL A 34 -12.01 -17.52 -16.03
N ASP A 35 -12.65 -17.66 -14.87
CA ASP A 35 -13.13 -18.95 -14.37
C ASP A 35 -14.24 -19.52 -15.28
N PRO A 36 -13.96 -20.62 -16.03
CA PRO A 36 -14.94 -21.21 -16.94
C PRO A 36 -16.14 -21.84 -16.23
N MET A 37 -16.04 -22.11 -14.92
CA MET A 37 -17.13 -22.71 -14.13
C MET A 37 -18.31 -21.76 -13.91
N ARG A 38 -18.10 -20.44 -13.97
CA ARG A 38 -19.17 -19.44 -13.79
C ARG A 38 -20.05 -19.25 -15.04
N GLY A 39 -19.59 -19.71 -16.21
CA GLY A 39 -20.32 -19.63 -17.47
C GLY A 39 -21.12 -20.88 -17.83
N MET A 40 -21.08 -21.94 -17.01
CA MET A 40 -21.86 -23.14 -17.26
C MET A 40 -23.31 -22.91 -16.84
N GLY A 41 -24.20 -22.84 -17.83
CA GLY A 41 -25.64 -22.90 -17.59
C GLY A 41 -25.97 -24.10 -16.70
N THR A 42 -26.86 -23.90 -15.73
CA THR A 42 -27.26 -24.86 -14.69
C THR A 42 -28.02 -26.09 -15.22
N ASP A 43 -27.91 -26.39 -16.52
CA ASP A 43 -28.66 -27.44 -17.23
C ASP A 43 -28.16 -28.86 -16.92
N GLY A 44 -27.07 -29.00 -16.13
CA GLY A 44 -26.64 -30.29 -15.58
C GLY A 44 -26.23 -31.37 -16.59
N MET A 45 -26.27 -31.08 -17.90
CA MET A 45 -25.89 -32.00 -18.97
C MET A 45 -24.37 -31.91 -19.23
N PRO A 46 -23.59 -33.00 -19.04
CA PRO A 46 -22.18 -33.01 -19.40
C PRO A 46 -22.06 -32.90 -20.92
N ARG A 47 -21.71 -31.72 -21.43
CA ARG A 47 -21.27 -31.57 -22.82
C ARG A 47 -19.92 -32.27 -22.94
N GLY A 48 -19.79 -33.22 -23.85
CA GLY A 48 -18.58 -34.04 -24.07
C GLY A 48 -17.40 -33.23 -24.61
N GLY A 49 -16.85 -32.35 -23.79
CA GLY A 49 -15.58 -31.65 -24.03
C GLY A 49 -14.45 -32.35 -23.28
N THR A 50 -13.28 -32.45 -23.90
CA THR A 50 -12.08 -33.01 -23.25
C THR A 50 -11.64 -31.99 -22.19
N PRO A 51 -11.14 -32.39 -21.00
CA PRO A 51 -10.72 -31.44 -19.96
C PRO A 51 -9.74 -30.33 -20.42
N GLY A 52 -8.96 -30.60 -21.48
CA GLY A 52 -8.05 -29.62 -22.09
C GLY A 52 -8.74 -28.49 -22.88
N ASP A 53 -9.98 -28.67 -23.34
CA ASP A 53 -10.69 -27.66 -24.13
C ASP A 53 -11.10 -26.46 -23.25
N SER A 54 -11.45 -26.70 -21.98
CA SER A 54 -11.75 -25.64 -21.01
C SER A 54 -10.52 -24.82 -20.64
N THR A 55 -9.35 -25.46 -20.49
CA THR A 55 -8.09 -24.76 -20.21
C THR A 55 -7.58 -23.97 -21.42
N ALA A 56 -7.72 -24.51 -22.63
CA ALA A 56 -7.38 -23.80 -23.86
C ALA A 56 -8.31 -22.59 -24.09
N ALA A 57 -9.62 -22.76 -23.87
CA ALA A 57 -10.58 -21.66 -23.96
C ALA A 57 -10.34 -20.57 -22.91
N MET A 58 -9.95 -20.97 -21.69
CA MET A 58 -9.51 -20.05 -20.63
C MET A 58 -8.29 -19.24 -21.09
N ALA A 59 -7.28 -19.89 -21.65
CA ALA A 59 -6.06 -19.23 -22.13
C ALA A 59 -6.35 -18.24 -23.27
N CYS A 60 -7.21 -18.60 -24.23
CA CYS A 60 -7.64 -17.67 -25.28
C CYS A 60 -8.35 -16.44 -24.71
N ARG A 61 -9.27 -16.61 -23.73
CA ARG A 61 -9.94 -15.50 -23.06
C ARG A 61 -8.98 -14.62 -22.26
N MET A 62 -8.00 -15.20 -21.59
CA MET A 62 -6.98 -14.44 -20.86
C MET A 62 -6.15 -13.55 -21.80
N ASP A 63 -5.81 -14.07 -22.98
CA ASP A 63 -5.01 -13.36 -23.99
C ASP A 63 -5.85 -12.26 -24.66
N GLU A 64 -7.09 -12.56 -25.05
CA GLU A 64 -8.04 -11.61 -25.64
C GLU A 64 -8.34 -10.42 -24.71
N LEU A 65 -8.49 -10.69 -23.41
CA LEU A 65 -8.80 -9.66 -22.40
C LEU A 65 -7.54 -9.01 -21.80
N GLY A 66 -6.34 -9.47 -22.17
CA GLY A 66 -5.07 -8.97 -21.63
C GLY A 66 -4.91 -9.19 -20.12
N ILE A 67 -5.68 -10.11 -19.52
CA ILE A 67 -5.72 -10.35 -18.06
C ILE A 67 -4.36 -10.81 -17.55
N GLY A 68 -3.61 -11.58 -18.36
CA GLY A 68 -2.27 -12.01 -18.02
C GLY A 68 -1.29 -10.84 -17.81
N ASP A 69 -1.36 -9.80 -18.63
CA ASP A 69 -0.53 -8.61 -18.47
C ASP A 69 -0.95 -7.76 -17.27
N GLN A 70 -2.25 -7.64 -17.03
CA GLN A 70 -2.78 -6.94 -15.86
C GLN A 70 -2.36 -7.61 -14.54
N LEU A 71 -2.42 -8.94 -14.46
CA LEU A 71 -1.95 -9.70 -13.29
C LEU A 71 -0.45 -9.51 -13.08
N ARG A 72 0.37 -9.64 -14.12
CA ARG A 72 1.82 -9.37 -14.04
C ARG A 72 2.12 -7.96 -13.54
N GLN A 73 1.34 -6.97 -13.99
CA GLN A 73 1.50 -5.58 -13.56
C GLN A 73 1.13 -5.39 -12.08
N LEU A 74 0.03 -5.98 -11.63
CA LEU A 74 -0.41 -5.95 -10.23
C LEU A 74 0.60 -6.65 -9.30
N GLU A 75 1.16 -7.77 -9.73
CA GLU A 75 2.22 -8.47 -8.99
C GLU A 75 3.49 -7.63 -8.86
N ARG A 76 3.92 -6.98 -9.94
CA ARG A 76 5.06 -6.04 -9.91
C ARG A 76 4.79 -4.88 -8.96
N GLN A 77 3.59 -4.29 -9.00
CA GLN A 77 3.20 -3.23 -8.07
C GLN A 77 3.25 -3.70 -6.61
N ARG A 78 2.71 -4.90 -6.33
CA ARG A 78 2.77 -5.51 -5.00
C ARG A 78 4.21 -5.74 -4.53
N ALA A 79 5.09 -6.21 -5.41
CA ALA A 79 6.50 -6.42 -5.09
C ALA A 79 7.18 -5.11 -4.68
N VAL A 80 6.95 -4.02 -5.43
CA VAL A 80 7.48 -2.68 -5.10
C VAL A 80 6.96 -2.20 -3.74
N LEU A 81 5.66 -2.37 -3.46
CA LEU A 81 5.07 -1.98 -2.17
C LEU A 81 5.70 -2.73 -0.99
N LEU A 82 5.98 -4.03 -1.15
CA LEU A 82 6.63 -4.84 -0.12
C LEU A 82 8.09 -4.43 0.08
N GLU A 83 8.80 -4.13 -1.00
CA GLU A 83 10.18 -3.66 -0.91
C GLU A 83 10.25 -2.31 -0.19
N ASP A 84 9.38 -1.37 -0.55
CA ASP A 84 9.26 -0.08 0.13
C ASP A 84 8.95 -0.24 1.62
N GLN A 85 8.04 -1.17 1.97
CA GLN A 85 7.75 -1.50 3.35
C GLN A 85 8.99 -2.01 4.08
N ASN A 86 9.77 -2.90 3.48
CA ASN A 86 10.99 -3.44 4.06
C ASN A 86 12.04 -2.36 4.30
N ILE A 87 12.24 -1.48 3.31
CA ILE A 87 13.19 -0.38 3.37
C ILE A 87 12.84 0.58 4.51
N ILE A 88 11.59 1.05 4.55
CA ILE A 88 11.13 2.00 5.57
C ILE A 88 11.21 1.37 6.96
N ARG A 89 10.72 0.14 7.12
CA ARG A 89 10.81 -0.61 8.38
C ARG A 89 12.27 -0.78 8.82
N GLY A 90 13.17 -1.07 7.88
CA GLY A 90 14.60 -1.17 8.14
C GLY A 90 15.20 0.14 8.65
N GLN A 91 14.81 1.30 8.10
CA GLN A 91 15.27 2.59 8.60
C GLN A 91 14.63 2.98 9.94
N MET A 92 13.38 2.62 10.19
CA MET A 92 12.72 2.83 11.47
C MET A 92 13.38 2.03 12.60
N ASN A 93 13.75 0.77 12.33
CA ASN A 93 14.43 -0.09 13.30
C ASN A 93 15.84 0.37 13.65
N ARG A 94 16.44 1.25 12.84
CA ARG A 94 17.75 1.90 13.13
C ARG A 94 17.62 3.14 14.01
N LEU A 95 16.40 3.64 14.25
CA LEU A 95 16.18 4.71 15.20
C LEU A 95 16.29 4.20 16.63
N ASP A 96 16.58 5.11 17.55
CA ASP A 96 16.47 4.85 18.98
C ASP A 96 15.05 4.35 19.33
N SER A 97 14.95 3.48 20.35
CA SER A 97 13.70 2.82 20.73
C SER A 97 12.59 3.80 21.08
N GLY A 98 12.90 4.94 21.72
CA GLY A 98 11.93 5.98 22.02
C GLY A 98 11.41 6.69 20.77
N HIS A 99 12.30 7.02 19.84
CA HIS A 99 11.93 7.64 18.57
C HIS A 99 11.10 6.69 17.70
N ASN A 100 11.50 5.42 17.59
CA ASN A 100 10.76 4.41 16.84
C ASN A 100 9.35 4.20 17.43
N LEU A 101 9.25 4.15 18.76
CA LEU A 101 7.96 4.00 19.45
C LEU A 101 7.02 5.18 19.17
N ILE A 102 7.52 6.42 19.26
CA ILE A 102 6.71 7.62 18.96
C ILE A 102 6.17 7.58 17.53
N LEU A 103 7.02 7.26 16.55
CA LEU A 103 6.60 7.21 15.15
C LEU A 103 5.61 6.07 14.90
N THR A 104 5.83 4.90 15.50
CA THR A 104 4.95 3.74 15.34
C THR A 104 3.58 3.98 15.94
N GLU A 105 3.51 4.42 17.19
CA GLU A 105 2.23 4.62 17.88
C GLU A 105 1.41 5.72 17.21
N PHE A 106 2.06 6.80 16.77
CA PHE A 106 1.37 7.95 16.18
C PHE A 106 0.96 7.73 14.72
N TYR A 107 1.87 7.25 13.86
CA TYR A 107 1.61 7.16 12.42
C TYR A 107 1.08 5.80 11.97
N ILE A 108 1.50 4.70 12.61
CA ILE A 108 1.10 3.34 12.20
C ILE A 108 -0.12 2.88 13.00
N SER A 109 -0.12 3.09 14.32
CA SER A 109 -1.26 2.73 15.17
C SER A 109 -2.34 3.83 15.26
N HIS A 110 -2.14 4.96 14.57
CA HIS A 110 -3.08 6.10 14.53
C HIS A 110 -3.54 6.61 15.89
N LYS A 111 -2.67 6.51 16.91
CA LYS A 111 -3.02 6.93 18.27
C LYS A 111 -2.97 8.43 18.46
N LYS A 112 -3.81 8.92 19.36
CA LYS A 112 -3.79 10.31 19.82
C LYS A 112 -2.63 10.54 20.79
N TRP A 113 -2.17 11.78 20.87
CA TRP A 113 -1.03 12.16 21.73
C TRP A 113 -1.17 11.74 23.20
N HIS A 114 -2.38 11.74 23.75
CA HIS A 114 -2.62 11.31 25.13
C HIS A 114 -2.42 9.80 25.33
N GLU A 115 -2.72 8.97 24.34
CA GLU A 115 -2.49 7.53 24.39
C GLU A 115 -1.01 7.19 24.24
N VAL A 116 -0.28 7.96 23.42
CA VAL A 116 1.18 7.86 23.30
C VAL A 116 1.84 8.26 24.63
N GLN A 117 1.34 9.30 25.29
CA GLN A 117 1.81 9.76 26.60
C GLN A 117 1.64 8.71 27.70
N GLN A 118 0.63 7.84 27.63
CA GLN A 118 0.49 6.74 28.59
C GLN A 118 1.65 5.74 28.52
N LYS A 119 2.31 5.63 27.36
CA LYS A 119 3.44 4.72 27.15
C LYS A 119 4.80 5.38 27.38
N ILE A 120 4.87 6.71 27.28
CA ILE A 120 6.11 7.47 27.37
C ILE A 120 5.89 8.63 28.34
N PRO A 121 6.59 8.69 29.49
CA PRO A 121 6.31 9.63 30.58
C PRO A 121 6.87 11.04 30.30
N TYR A 122 6.50 11.62 29.14
CA TYR A 122 6.83 12.98 28.74
C TYR A 122 5.57 13.80 28.49
N SER A 123 5.69 15.13 28.59
CA SER A 123 4.60 16.02 28.21
C SER A 123 4.29 15.90 26.71
N VAL A 124 3.03 16.14 26.32
CA VAL A 124 2.62 16.14 24.90
C VAL A 124 3.47 17.11 24.06
N GLN A 125 3.86 18.25 24.63
CA GLN A 125 4.73 19.20 23.94
C GLN A 125 6.13 18.61 23.67
N HIS A 126 6.70 17.91 24.65
CA HIS A 126 7.98 17.24 24.48
C HIS A 126 7.89 16.07 23.49
N LEU A 127 6.79 15.30 23.50
CA LEU A 127 6.54 14.24 22.52
C LEU A 127 6.48 14.78 21.08
N LYS A 128 5.83 15.93 20.85
CA LYS A 128 5.81 16.60 19.54
C LYS A 128 7.19 17.03 19.08
N TYR A 129 8.01 17.52 20.01
CA TYR A 129 9.41 17.85 19.73
C TYR A 129 10.22 16.60 19.35
N LEU A 130 10.14 15.54 20.16
CA LEU A 130 10.82 14.26 19.90
C LEU A 130 10.37 13.62 18.59
N ARG A 131 9.08 13.73 18.23
CA ARG A 131 8.59 13.32 16.89
C ARG A 131 9.33 14.05 15.77
N ASN A 132 9.48 15.37 15.88
CA ASN A 132 10.18 16.15 14.83
C ASN A 132 11.66 15.75 14.73
N VAL A 133 12.31 15.49 15.87
CA VAL A 133 13.69 14.97 15.92
C VAL A 133 13.77 13.59 15.28
N ALA A 134 12.84 12.69 15.62
CA ALA A 134 12.74 11.35 15.04
C ALA A 134 12.54 11.40 13.51
N LEU A 135 11.64 12.26 13.03
CA LEU A 135 11.40 12.46 11.59
C LEU A 135 12.63 13.01 10.88
N ALA A 136 13.36 13.94 11.49
CA ALA A 136 14.61 14.46 10.94
C ALA A 136 15.69 13.37 10.87
N GLN A 137 15.80 12.53 11.91
CA GLN A 137 16.75 11.41 11.94
C GLN A 137 16.39 10.34 10.90
N LEU A 138 15.11 9.95 10.83
CA LEU A 138 14.60 9.05 9.81
C LEU A 138 14.88 9.59 8.42
N GLY A 139 14.67 10.91 8.24
CA GLY A 139 14.90 11.54 6.95
C GLY A 139 16.36 11.47 6.51
N ARG A 140 17.29 11.76 7.42
CA ARG A 140 18.73 11.60 7.16
C ARG A 140 19.12 10.15 6.84
N ASN A 141 18.47 9.17 7.47
CA ASN A 141 18.72 7.76 7.19
C ASN A 141 18.22 7.36 5.79
N LEU A 142 17.03 7.82 5.41
CA LEU A 142 16.42 7.55 4.11
C LEU A 142 17.19 8.22 2.97
N GLU A 143 17.68 9.45 3.15
CA GLU A 143 18.49 10.16 2.15
C GLU A 143 19.76 9.43 1.73
N ARG A 144 20.29 8.57 2.60
CA ARG A 144 21.49 7.79 2.31
C ARG A 144 21.21 6.58 1.41
N LEU A 145 19.94 6.29 1.16
CA LEU A 145 19.53 5.19 0.29
C LEU A 145 19.54 5.65 -1.17
N PRO A 146 20.04 4.82 -2.10
CA PRO A 146 20.02 5.15 -3.53
C PRO A 146 18.58 5.28 -4.07
N GLU A 147 17.62 4.62 -3.45
CA GLU A 147 16.21 4.57 -3.86
C GLU A 147 15.35 5.68 -3.26
N CYS A 148 15.94 6.59 -2.45
CA CYS A 148 15.20 7.62 -1.71
C CYS A 148 14.30 8.48 -2.62
N ALA A 149 14.81 8.87 -3.80
CA ALA A 149 14.05 9.70 -4.73
C ALA A 149 12.82 8.98 -5.29
N ALA A 150 12.97 7.70 -5.63
CA ALA A 150 11.89 6.88 -6.15
C ALA A 150 10.83 6.60 -5.06
N LEU A 151 11.27 6.31 -3.84
CA LEU A 151 10.40 6.12 -2.69
C LEU A 151 9.61 7.39 -2.36
N LEU A 152 10.28 8.54 -2.31
CA LEU A 152 9.65 9.82 -2.03
C LEU A 152 8.63 10.18 -3.12
N SER A 153 8.97 9.96 -4.40
CA SER A 153 8.04 10.19 -5.51
C SER A 153 6.76 9.35 -5.35
N ARG A 154 6.89 8.05 -5.03
CA ARG A 154 5.73 7.18 -4.76
C ARG A 154 4.90 7.66 -3.56
N ALA A 155 5.55 8.08 -2.49
CA ALA A 155 4.88 8.60 -1.30
C ALA A 155 4.13 9.92 -1.57
N LEU A 156 4.67 10.80 -2.42
CA LEU A 156 4.02 12.06 -2.79
C LEU A 156 2.87 11.84 -3.79
N ASN A 157 3.06 10.99 -4.80
CA ASN A 157 2.03 10.64 -5.79
C ASN A 157 0.82 9.93 -5.15
N THR A 158 1.07 9.15 -4.09
CA THR A 158 0.03 8.57 -3.23
C THR A 158 -0.93 9.64 -2.69
N ARG A 159 -0.41 10.80 -2.31
CA ARG A 159 -1.19 11.90 -1.73
C ARG A 159 -2.03 12.66 -2.77
N GLU A 160 -1.59 12.73 -4.02
CA GLU A 160 -2.42 13.23 -5.14
C GLU A 160 -3.52 12.23 -5.53
N GLY A 161 -3.23 10.93 -5.46
CA GLY A 161 -4.22 9.87 -5.63
C GLY A 161 -5.28 9.86 -4.53
N GLN A 162 -4.89 10.08 -3.26
CA GLN A 162 -5.82 10.18 -2.13
C GLN A 162 -6.65 11.46 -2.19
N ARG A 163 -6.06 12.63 -2.49
CA ARG A 163 -6.88 13.85 -2.71
C ARG A 163 -7.89 13.67 -3.84
N ARG A 164 -7.54 12.92 -4.90
CA ARG A 164 -8.50 12.58 -5.96
C ARG A 164 -9.54 11.56 -5.48
N ALA A 165 -9.17 10.52 -4.76
CA ALA A 165 -10.14 9.54 -4.22
C ALA A 165 -11.08 10.16 -3.17
N ASP A 166 -10.57 11.04 -2.31
CA ASP A 166 -11.32 11.79 -1.31
C ASP A 166 -12.22 12.84 -1.98
N ALA A 167 -11.77 13.49 -3.07
CA ALA A 167 -12.60 14.38 -3.89
C ALA A 167 -13.69 13.66 -4.71
N TRP A 168 -13.66 12.33 -4.79
CA TRP A 168 -14.75 11.52 -5.37
C TRP A 168 -15.65 10.94 -4.27
N ALA A 169 -15.21 10.96 -3.01
CA ALA A 169 -16.00 10.58 -1.83
C ALA A 169 -16.70 11.78 -1.18
N GLU A 170 -16.14 12.98 -1.31
CA GLU A 170 -16.79 14.25 -0.96
C GLU A 170 -17.46 14.80 -2.22
N GLY A 171 -18.76 14.55 -2.34
CA GLY A 171 -19.63 15.18 -3.33
C GLY A 171 -19.79 16.67 -3.07
N ASP A 172 -18.73 17.44 -3.29
CA ASP A 172 -18.75 18.90 -3.37
C ASP A 172 -17.92 19.34 -4.61
N ILE A 173 -18.53 19.14 -5.78
CA ILE A 173 -18.28 20.04 -6.91
C ILE A 173 -19.12 21.28 -6.63
N LEU A 174 -18.49 22.31 -6.06
CA LEU A 174 -18.93 23.69 -6.24
C LEU A 174 -17.86 24.43 -7.04
N LEU A 175 -18.04 24.41 -8.36
CA LEU A 175 -18.06 25.60 -9.20
C LEU A 175 -19.10 25.38 -10.30
#